data_AF-A0A2V5P7J0-F1
#
_entry.id   AF-A0A2V5P7J0-F1
#
_cell.length_a   1.000
_cell.length_b   1.000
_cell.length_c   1.000
_cell.angle_alpha   90.00
_cell.angle_beta   90.00
_cell.angle_gamma   90.00
#
_symmetry.space_group_name_H-M   'P 1'
#
loop_
_entity.id
_entity.type
_entity.pdbx_description
1 polymer ?
#
loop_
_entity_poly.entity_id
_entity_poly.type
_entity_poly.pdbx_seq_one_letter_code
_entity_poly.pdbx_strand_id
1 'polypeptide(L)'
;MRRETPDFRLVAMTLVPRAKADAKNIDIGVPLLRRGETIPVRVMAFRRDGFNGAIQLSIDHPPPGLIFEGDHIEPGKSSDFILLTAAEDAPAFAGPIQLLGKAKMGDQELVRQARGGTMIFPVGNTDSERPESRLTRDFTIAISDKESAPISIAPAENKTWDVVANARLQVPLKVSRRGEFNASLKLKPLGPGTPEALKEFEVDGKATNVTLALDFAALKLAPGSYLFAVQTQTTGKYRNNPEAAAFAEAAAKETDKLAAELTAAAKQAAAELNQAGKTATEAETAAKSAAEKLAVARKAFEQSPNDEKLAADRDTADKTATEAAAKSKSAAEVRVAAEKASAAAEAKAKEAQAKKEKATALAAQAAEKAKPQDVTLHVHSVPIKVRVTPVEQAKSK
;
A
#
# COMPACT_ATOMS: atom_id res chain seq x y z
N MET A 1 6.88 -30.05 50.38
CA MET A 1 7.53 -30.01 49.05
C MET A 1 6.43 -29.90 48.00
N ARG A 2 6.46 -28.90 47.11
CA ARG A 2 5.47 -28.75 46.02
C ARG A 2 5.77 -29.79 44.95
N ARG A 3 4.75 -30.51 44.45
CA ARG A 3 4.91 -31.44 43.32
C ARG A 3 5.26 -30.65 42.06
N GLU A 4 6.28 -31.11 41.34
CA GLU A 4 6.66 -30.50 40.06
C GLU A 4 5.51 -30.61 39.06
N THR A 5 5.22 -29.50 38.37
CA THR A 5 4.26 -29.45 37.26
C THR A 5 5.00 -28.93 36.03
N PRO A 6 5.77 -29.78 35.33
CA PRO A 6 6.59 -29.32 34.22
C PRO A 6 5.71 -28.64 33.16
N ASP A 7 6.12 -27.45 32.73
CA ASP A 7 5.34 -26.59 31.84
C ASP A 7 6.28 -25.69 31.02
N PHE A 8 5.73 -25.00 30.03
CA PHE A 8 6.45 -23.94 29.32
C PHE A 8 5.53 -22.78 28.94
N ARG A 9 6.13 -21.62 28.65
CA ARG A 9 5.47 -20.48 28.02
C ARG A 9 6.25 -20.03 26.81
N LEU A 10 5.54 -19.57 25.78
CA LEU A 10 6.13 -19.13 24.54
C LEU A 10 5.97 -17.62 24.34
N VAL A 11 7.02 -17.00 23.79
CA VAL A 11 7.01 -15.61 23.34
C VAL A 11 7.59 -15.53 21.93
N ALA A 12 6.87 -14.92 21.00
CA ALA A 12 7.28 -14.69 19.63
C ALA A 12 7.67 -13.22 19.43
N MET A 13 8.86 -12.97 18.87
CA MET A 13 9.37 -11.63 18.62
C MET A 13 10.11 -11.59 17.28
N THR A 14 9.71 -10.67 16.39
CA THR A 14 10.38 -10.46 15.11
C THR A 14 11.84 -10.07 15.34
N LEU A 15 12.77 -10.70 14.63
CA LEU A 15 14.17 -10.26 14.72
C LEU A 15 14.35 -9.02 13.87
N VAL A 16 15.02 -8.03 14.43
CA VAL A 16 15.55 -6.91 13.67
C VAL A 16 17.03 -7.18 13.39
N PRO A 17 17.44 -7.24 12.12
CA PRO A 17 18.84 -7.39 11.79
C PRO A 17 19.63 -6.20 12.32
N ARG A 18 20.77 -6.46 12.97
CA ARG A 18 21.69 -5.41 13.40
C ARG A 18 22.67 -5.10 12.27
N ALA A 19 22.98 -3.82 12.07
CA ALA A 19 23.97 -3.40 11.08
C ALA A 19 25.37 -3.99 11.35
N LYS A 20 25.72 -4.21 12.63
CA LYS A 20 26.94 -4.87 13.09
C LYS A 20 26.64 -5.76 14.30
N ALA A 21 27.46 -6.78 14.54
CA ALA A 21 27.24 -7.71 15.66
C ALA A 21 27.29 -7.03 17.03
N ASP A 22 28.14 -6.00 17.16
CA ASP A 22 28.35 -5.18 18.36
C ASP A 22 27.50 -3.89 18.37
N ALA A 23 26.55 -3.76 17.44
CA ALA A 23 25.67 -2.61 17.38
C ALA A 23 24.90 -2.47 18.70
N LYS A 24 24.96 -1.26 19.27
CA LYS A 24 24.38 -0.89 20.57
C LYS A 24 22.97 -0.30 20.44
N ASN A 25 22.50 -0.07 19.22
CA ASN A 25 21.11 0.31 18.98
C ASN A 25 20.21 -0.92 18.94
N ILE A 26 18.96 -0.74 19.37
CA ILE A 26 17.90 -1.75 19.26
C ILE A 26 16.71 -1.10 18.58
N ASP A 27 16.39 -1.57 17.39
CA ASP A 27 15.23 -1.10 16.63
C ASP A 27 13.99 -1.95 16.93
N ILE A 28 12.81 -1.43 16.58
CA ILE A 28 11.52 -2.14 16.73
C ILE A 28 11.27 -2.98 15.48
N GLY A 29 11.05 -4.28 15.68
CA GLY A 29 10.65 -5.20 14.61
C GLY A 29 9.17 -5.09 14.32
N VAL A 30 8.82 -4.61 13.12
CA VAL A 30 7.44 -4.59 12.63
C VAL A 30 7.23 -5.82 11.73
N PRO A 31 6.37 -6.77 12.11
CA PRO A 31 6.09 -7.98 11.31
C PRO A 31 5.17 -7.69 10.12
N LEU A 32 5.62 -6.81 9.21
CA LEU A 32 5.01 -6.55 7.92
C LEU A 32 5.76 -7.33 6.85
N LEU A 33 5.04 -8.07 6.01
CA LEU A 33 5.56 -8.78 4.86
C LEU A 33 4.97 -8.19 3.58
N ARG A 34 5.81 -7.90 2.59
CA ARG A 34 5.42 -7.75 1.19
C ARG A 34 5.32 -9.11 0.52
N ARG A 35 4.62 -9.22 -0.61
CA ARG A 35 4.61 -10.45 -1.41
C ARG A 35 6.04 -10.88 -1.77
N GLY A 36 6.39 -12.13 -1.51
CA GLY A 36 7.73 -12.68 -1.70
C GLY A 36 8.76 -12.30 -0.61
N GLU A 37 8.34 -11.60 0.46
CA GLU A 37 9.20 -11.28 1.60
C GLU A 37 9.22 -12.42 2.62
N THR A 38 10.37 -12.61 3.26
CA THR A 38 10.53 -13.53 4.40
C THR A 38 11.02 -12.76 5.62
N ILE A 39 10.39 -12.98 6.77
CA ILE A 39 10.85 -12.42 8.05
C ILE A 39 11.17 -13.54 9.05
N PRO A 40 12.29 -13.43 9.79
CA PRO A 40 12.58 -14.31 10.90
C PRO A 40 11.87 -13.84 12.18
N VAL A 41 11.28 -14.79 12.91
CA VAL A 41 10.67 -14.56 14.21
C VAL A 41 11.30 -15.50 15.23
N ARG A 42 11.82 -14.93 16.33
CA ARG A 42 12.40 -15.69 17.43
C ARG A 42 11.27 -16.16 18.31
N VAL A 43 11.21 -17.46 18.56
CA VAL A 43 10.27 -18.08 19.49
C VAL A 43 11.07 -18.50 20.71
N MET A 44 10.80 -17.87 21.85
CA MET A 44 11.46 -18.12 23.13
C MET A 44 10.60 -19.03 23.99
N ALA A 45 11.21 -20.08 24.55
CA ALA A 45 10.59 -21.04 25.45
C ALA A 45 11.06 -20.79 26.90
N PHE A 46 10.14 -20.30 27.72
CA PHE A 46 10.31 -20.19 29.17
C PHE A 46 9.88 -21.49 29.82
N ARG A 47 10.83 -22.43 29.94
CA ARG A 47 10.65 -23.76 30.53
C ARG A 47 10.53 -23.67 32.05
N ARG A 48 9.64 -24.45 32.66
CA ARG A 48 9.31 -24.39 34.11
C ARG A 48 9.28 -25.79 34.71
N ASP A 49 9.55 -25.85 36.01
CA ASP A 49 9.43 -27.05 36.85
C ASP A 49 10.05 -28.30 36.18
N GLY A 50 11.27 -28.15 35.64
CA GLY A 50 12.04 -29.27 35.05
C GLY A 50 11.67 -29.66 33.62
N PHE A 51 10.75 -28.97 32.94
CA PHE A 51 10.35 -29.32 31.58
C PHE A 51 11.50 -29.19 30.57
N ASN A 52 11.94 -30.31 30.00
CA ASN A 52 13.08 -30.36 29.08
C ASN A 52 12.75 -30.92 27.68
N GLY A 53 11.48 -31.25 27.39
CA GLY A 53 11.07 -31.89 26.15
C GLY A 53 11.14 -31.00 24.91
N ALA A 54 11.06 -31.60 23.73
CA ALA A 54 10.89 -30.87 22.47
C ALA A 54 9.53 -30.14 22.42
N ILE A 55 9.48 -29.00 21.75
CA ILE A 55 8.24 -28.22 21.54
C ILE A 55 8.01 -28.09 20.04
N GLN A 56 6.98 -28.74 19.50
CA GLN A 56 6.56 -28.57 18.12
C GLN A 56 5.81 -27.24 17.95
N LEU A 57 6.24 -26.42 17.01
CA LEU A 57 5.64 -25.14 16.64
C LEU A 57 4.71 -25.31 15.43
N SER A 58 3.57 -24.63 15.46
CA SER A 58 2.59 -24.61 14.37
C SER A 58 1.79 -23.31 14.41
N ILE A 59 1.22 -22.89 13.27
CA ILE A 59 0.24 -21.81 13.23
C ILE A 59 -1.13 -22.44 13.03
N ASP A 60 -2.06 -22.16 13.93
CA ASP A 60 -3.45 -22.52 13.76
C ASP A 60 -4.13 -21.56 12.78
N HIS A 61 -4.82 -22.12 11.77
CA HIS A 61 -5.50 -21.38 10.70
C HIS A 61 -4.65 -20.23 10.11
N PRO A 62 -3.51 -20.52 9.45
CA PRO A 62 -2.66 -19.48 8.89
C PRO A 62 -3.42 -18.65 7.84
N PRO A 63 -3.19 -17.33 7.77
CA PRO A 63 -3.73 -16.49 6.70
C PRO A 63 -3.39 -17.08 5.32
N PRO A 64 -4.31 -16.98 4.33
CA PRO A 64 -4.02 -17.45 2.99
C PRO A 64 -2.73 -16.84 2.43
N GLY A 65 -1.87 -17.67 1.83
CA GLY A 65 -0.58 -17.24 1.29
C GLY A 65 0.54 -17.05 2.31
N LEU A 66 0.29 -17.23 3.62
CA LEU A 66 1.36 -17.27 4.62
C LEU A 66 1.99 -18.67 4.66
N ILE A 67 3.30 -18.73 4.41
CA ILE A 67 4.11 -19.95 4.52
C ILE A 67 4.86 -19.88 5.86
N PHE A 68 4.80 -20.96 6.62
CA PHE A 68 5.44 -21.12 7.93
C PHE A 68 6.45 -22.26 7.90
N GLU A 69 7.67 -21.97 8.35
CA GLU A 69 8.75 -22.96 8.52
C GLU A 69 9.48 -22.71 9.85
N GLY A 70 10.06 -23.75 10.45
CA GLY A 70 10.76 -23.68 11.76
C GLY A 70 9.98 -24.41 12.84
N ASP A 71 9.69 -25.67 12.59
CA ASP A 71 8.57 -26.37 13.20
C ASP A 71 8.84 -26.92 14.62
N HIS A 72 10.01 -26.72 15.21
CA HIS A 72 10.27 -27.19 16.58
C HIS A 72 11.34 -26.38 17.33
N ILE A 73 11.28 -26.44 18.66
CA ILE A 73 12.37 -26.05 19.57
C ILE A 73 12.89 -27.34 20.22
N GLU A 74 14.17 -27.60 20.02
CA GLU A 74 14.85 -28.80 20.51
C GLU A 74 14.79 -28.95 22.05
N PRO A 75 14.88 -30.18 22.59
CA PRO A 75 14.97 -30.44 24.02
C PRO A 75 16.04 -29.57 24.71
N GLY A 76 15.67 -28.94 25.82
CA GLY A 76 16.54 -28.06 26.60
C GLY A 76 16.96 -26.75 25.95
N LYS A 77 16.59 -26.48 24.69
CA LYS A 77 16.81 -25.17 24.08
C LYS A 77 15.73 -24.18 24.54
N SER A 78 16.15 -22.95 24.81
CA SER A 78 15.28 -21.86 25.29
C SER A 78 14.76 -20.97 24.17
N SER A 79 15.19 -21.17 22.93
CA SER A 79 14.63 -20.48 21.77
C SER A 79 14.99 -21.17 20.46
N ASP A 80 14.19 -20.93 19.44
CA ASP A 80 14.55 -21.14 18.04
C ASP A 80 14.00 -19.99 17.18
N PHE A 81 14.24 -20.00 15.87
CA PHE A 81 13.63 -19.08 14.92
C PHE A 81 12.69 -19.81 13.97
N ILE A 82 11.54 -19.19 13.71
CA ILE A 82 10.65 -19.53 12.60
C ILE A 82 10.87 -18.53 11.48
N LEU A 83 10.55 -18.95 10.26
CA LEU A 83 10.54 -18.10 9.08
C LEU A 83 9.10 -18.01 8.57
N LEU A 84 8.64 -16.78 8.43
CA LEU A 84 7.34 -16.47 7.84
C LEU A 84 7.59 -15.88 6.46
N THR A 85 7.05 -16.51 5.42
CA THR A 85 7.14 -16.02 4.04
C THR A 85 5.75 -15.68 3.52
N ALA A 86 5.56 -14.49 2.97
CA ALA A 86 4.37 -14.18 2.20
C ALA A 86 4.58 -14.68 0.76
N ALA A 87 3.66 -15.53 0.28
CA ALA A 87 3.68 -15.97 -1.12
C ALA A 87 3.61 -14.78 -2.09
N GLU A 88 4.09 -14.98 -3.32
CA GLU A 88 4.12 -13.96 -4.37
C GLU A 88 2.72 -13.43 -4.74
N ASP A 89 1.69 -14.21 -4.49
CA ASP A 89 0.28 -13.91 -4.75
C ASP A 89 -0.55 -13.73 -3.46
N ALA A 90 0.09 -13.67 -2.29
CA ALA A 90 -0.60 -13.59 -1.01
C ALA A 90 -1.58 -12.40 -0.96
N PRO A 91 -2.84 -12.60 -0.51
CA PRO A 91 -3.79 -11.51 -0.32
C PRO A 91 -3.40 -10.62 0.86
N ALA A 92 -4.01 -9.43 0.93
CA ALA A 92 -3.83 -8.54 2.07
C ALA A 92 -4.36 -9.20 3.35
N PHE A 93 -3.56 -9.09 4.42
CA PHE A 93 -3.95 -9.53 5.75
C PHE A 93 -3.37 -8.58 6.79
N ALA A 94 -4.11 -8.29 7.85
CA ALA A 94 -3.60 -7.60 9.02
C ALA A 94 -4.35 -8.11 10.24
N GLY A 95 -3.65 -8.80 11.15
CA GLY A 95 -4.33 -9.43 12.27
C GLY A 95 -3.43 -10.33 13.11
N PRO A 96 -3.96 -10.81 14.25
CA PRO A 96 -3.26 -11.77 15.10
C PRO A 96 -3.12 -13.12 14.39
N ILE A 97 -2.03 -13.82 14.65
CA ILE A 97 -1.85 -15.23 14.30
C ILE A 97 -1.70 -16.07 15.56
N GLN A 98 -2.21 -17.30 15.52
CA GLN A 98 -2.15 -18.22 16.64
C GLN A 98 -0.96 -19.17 16.50
N LEU A 99 0.22 -18.72 16.93
CA LEU A 99 1.40 -19.58 17.03
C LEU A 99 1.28 -20.49 18.26
N LEU A 100 1.20 -21.81 18.05
CA LEU A 100 1.04 -22.83 19.08
C LEU A 100 2.32 -23.64 19.24
N GLY A 101 2.70 -23.88 20.48
CA GLY A 101 3.68 -24.89 20.88
C GLY A 101 2.99 -26.11 21.47
N LYS A 102 3.30 -27.29 20.95
CA LYS A 102 2.83 -28.58 21.45
C LYS A 102 4.01 -29.38 21.98
N ALA A 103 3.89 -29.92 23.18
CA ALA A 103 4.88 -30.84 23.73
C ALA A 103 4.20 -32.05 24.37
N LYS A 104 4.88 -33.20 24.32
CA LYS A 104 4.43 -34.41 25.01
C LYS A 104 5.08 -34.52 26.38
N MET A 105 4.29 -34.91 27.37
CA MET A 105 4.73 -35.27 28.72
C MET A 105 4.12 -36.62 29.11
N GLY A 106 4.84 -37.71 28.84
CA GLY A 106 4.25 -39.05 28.90
C GLY A 106 3.05 -39.13 27.95
N ASP A 107 1.89 -39.48 28.48
CA ASP A 107 0.62 -39.57 27.72
C ASP A 107 -0.13 -38.24 27.59
N GLN A 108 0.33 -37.17 28.25
CA GLN A 108 -0.34 -35.85 28.23
C GLN A 108 0.28 -34.94 27.17
N GLU A 109 -0.57 -34.23 26.41
CA GLU A 109 -0.15 -33.17 25.51
C GLU A 109 -0.30 -31.80 26.17
N LEU A 110 0.77 -31.01 26.17
CA LEU A 110 0.76 -29.61 26.57
C LEU A 110 0.69 -28.74 25.33
N VAL A 111 -0.37 -27.94 25.22
CA VAL A 111 -0.52 -26.93 24.16
C VAL A 111 -0.43 -25.53 24.77
N ARG A 112 0.42 -24.67 24.20
CA ARG A 112 0.64 -23.29 24.66
C ARG A 112 0.70 -22.33 23.48
N GLN A 113 -0.15 -21.32 23.49
CA GLN A 113 -0.06 -20.23 22.52
C GLN A 113 1.10 -19.29 22.88
N ALA A 114 1.89 -18.90 21.88
CA ALA A 114 2.90 -17.87 22.02
C ALA A 114 2.27 -16.49 22.12
N ARG A 115 2.76 -15.70 23.07
CA ARG A 115 2.42 -14.27 23.16
C ARG A 115 3.39 -13.48 22.30
N GLY A 116 2.95 -12.34 21.74
CA GLY A 116 3.89 -11.44 21.09
C GLY A 116 4.79 -10.74 22.11
N GLY A 117 6.03 -10.45 21.71
CA GLY A 117 6.98 -9.60 22.42
C GLY A 117 7.44 -8.46 21.51
N THR A 118 7.63 -7.27 22.08
CA THR A 118 8.17 -6.10 21.37
C THR A 118 8.96 -5.22 22.32
N MET A 119 9.88 -4.43 21.77
CA MET A 119 10.44 -3.28 22.46
C MET A 119 9.36 -2.19 22.63
N ILE A 120 9.38 -1.48 23.75
CA ILE A 120 8.46 -0.35 24.01
C ILE A 120 8.84 0.84 23.12
N PHE A 121 10.14 1.12 23.01
CA PHE A 121 10.74 2.16 22.18
C PHE A 121 12.02 1.63 21.52
N PRO A 122 12.45 2.20 20.38
CA PRO A 122 13.80 1.95 19.90
C PRO A 122 14.81 2.51 20.91
N VAL A 123 15.97 1.87 21.00
CA VAL A 123 17.07 2.26 21.89
C VAL A 123 18.22 2.75 21.02
N GLY A 124 18.69 3.98 21.25
CA GLY A 124 19.80 4.54 20.47
C GLY A 124 21.15 3.92 20.86
N ASN A 125 21.37 3.73 22.16
CA ASN A 125 22.58 3.13 22.70
C ASN A 125 22.33 2.41 24.03
N THR A 126 22.55 1.09 24.06
CA THR A 126 22.36 0.23 25.24
C THR A 126 23.32 0.51 26.41
N ASP A 127 24.40 1.28 26.22
CA ASP A 127 25.28 1.69 27.32
C ASP A 127 24.65 2.78 28.20
N SER A 128 23.85 3.66 27.60
CA SER A 128 23.26 4.83 28.25
C SER A 128 21.76 4.68 28.51
N GLU A 129 21.09 3.83 27.74
CA GLU A 129 19.65 3.63 27.79
C GLU A 129 19.33 2.16 28.05
N ARG A 130 18.46 1.92 29.04
CA ARG A 130 18.01 0.57 29.37
C ARG A 130 16.96 0.11 28.35
N PRO A 131 17.16 -1.03 27.66
CA PRO A 131 16.14 -1.59 26.79
C PRO A 131 14.93 -2.07 27.58
N GLU A 132 13.75 -1.59 27.20
CA GLU A 132 12.49 -2.03 27.78
C GLU A 132 11.66 -2.80 26.77
N SER A 133 11.36 -4.05 27.11
CA SER A 133 10.47 -4.91 26.32
C SER A 133 9.16 -5.13 27.05
N ARG A 134 8.11 -5.43 26.29
CA ARG A 134 6.79 -5.79 26.80
C ARG A 134 6.22 -6.99 26.07
N LEU A 135 5.38 -7.73 26.77
CA LEU A 135 4.49 -8.69 26.13
C LEU A 135 3.27 -7.96 25.55
N THR A 136 2.88 -8.35 24.35
CA THR A 136 1.59 -7.98 23.77
C THR A 136 0.52 -9.01 24.16
N ARG A 137 -0.73 -8.71 23.82
CA ARG A 137 -1.84 -9.67 23.96
C ARG A 137 -1.71 -10.78 22.94
N ASP A 138 -1.54 -10.39 21.67
CA ASP A 138 -1.42 -11.28 20.52
C ASP A 138 -0.12 -11.01 19.75
N PHE A 139 0.35 -12.00 18.99
CA PHE A 139 1.38 -11.81 17.96
C PHE A 139 0.68 -11.48 16.63
N THR A 140 0.77 -10.22 16.21
CA THR A 140 0.11 -9.69 15.01
C THR A 140 1.09 -9.62 13.86
N ILE A 141 0.64 -9.94 12.65
CA ILE A 141 1.41 -9.72 11.42
C ILE A 141 0.56 -8.94 10.40
N ALA A 142 1.21 -8.39 9.39
CA ALA A 142 0.54 -7.85 8.21
C ALA A 142 1.19 -8.37 6.92
N ILE A 143 0.37 -8.62 5.90
CA ILE A 143 0.76 -8.94 4.53
C ILE A 143 0.22 -7.84 3.63
N SER A 144 1.10 -7.16 2.88
CA SER A 144 0.72 -6.15 1.89
C SER A 144 0.50 -6.79 0.53
N ASP A 145 -0.67 -6.55 -0.07
CA ASP A 145 -0.98 -6.91 -1.46
C ASP A 145 -0.64 -5.78 -2.45
N LYS A 146 -0.23 -4.61 -1.94
CA LYS A 146 0.03 -3.40 -2.73
C LYS A 146 1.43 -3.35 -3.33
N GLU A 147 2.34 -4.18 -2.82
CA GLU A 147 3.71 -4.23 -3.32
C GLU A 147 4.34 -5.61 -3.09
N SER A 148 5.29 -5.95 -3.97
CA SER A 148 6.18 -7.11 -3.80
C SER A 148 7.49 -6.67 -3.15
N ALA A 149 8.18 -7.60 -2.49
CA ALA A 149 9.49 -7.35 -1.92
C ALA A 149 10.45 -6.83 -3.01
N PRO A 150 11.19 -5.73 -2.77
CA PRO A 150 12.13 -5.21 -3.76
C PRO A 150 13.23 -6.21 -4.11
N ILE A 151 13.60 -7.07 -3.17
CA ILE A 151 14.47 -8.22 -3.42
C ILE A 151 13.87 -9.43 -2.73
N SER A 152 13.78 -10.53 -3.47
CA SER A 152 13.43 -11.86 -2.94
C SER A 152 14.55 -12.84 -3.29
N ILE A 153 14.92 -13.67 -2.33
CA ILE A 153 15.93 -14.72 -2.50
C ILE A 153 15.25 -16.06 -2.19
N ALA A 154 15.35 -17.03 -3.08
CA ALA A 154 14.74 -18.34 -2.88
C ALA A 154 15.61 -19.47 -3.43
N PRO A 155 15.54 -20.69 -2.88
CA PRO A 155 16.12 -21.87 -3.53
C PRO A 155 15.59 -22.02 -4.96
N ALA A 156 16.44 -22.45 -5.89
CA ALA A 156 16.03 -22.71 -7.26
C ALA A 156 15.00 -23.85 -7.36
N GLU A 157 15.08 -24.80 -6.42
CA GLU A 157 14.17 -25.94 -6.23
C GLU A 157 13.66 -25.95 -4.78
N ASN A 158 12.34 -26.09 -4.62
CA ASN A 158 11.72 -26.24 -3.30
C ASN A 158 11.69 -27.73 -2.89
N LYS A 159 12.78 -28.20 -2.28
CA LYS A 159 12.92 -29.56 -1.77
C LYS A 159 13.70 -29.59 -0.46
N THR A 160 13.64 -30.72 0.23
CA THR A 160 14.61 -31.03 1.28
C THR A 160 15.93 -31.47 0.64
N TRP A 161 17.02 -30.79 0.99
CA TRP A 161 18.36 -31.11 0.53
C TRP A 161 19.00 -32.11 1.47
N ASP A 162 19.45 -33.25 0.97
CA ASP A 162 20.17 -34.23 1.78
C ASP A 162 21.69 -33.96 1.74
N VAL A 163 22.36 -34.08 2.87
CA VAL A 163 23.81 -33.94 3.00
C VAL A 163 24.36 -34.90 4.04
N VAL A 164 25.52 -35.48 3.80
CA VAL A 164 26.22 -36.30 4.81
C VAL A 164 26.83 -35.40 5.87
N ALA A 165 26.80 -35.81 7.14
CA ALA A 165 27.43 -35.07 8.24
C ALA A 165 28.90 -34.70 7.91
N ASN A 166 29.27 -33.47 8.26
CA ASN A 166 30.57 -32.86 7.94
C ASN A 166 30.88 -32.63 6.45
N ALA A 167 29.97 -32.93 5.52
CA ALA A 167 30.16 -32.63 4.10
C ALA A 167 29.77 -31.18 3.74
N ARG A 168 30.06 -30.79 2.50
CA ARG A 168 29.60 -29.50 1.94
C ARG A 168 28.36 -29.71 1.09
N LEU A 169 27.35 -28.87 1.28
CA LEU A 169 26.14 -28.82 0.46
C LEU A 169 26.17 -27.58 -0.43
N GLN A 170 25.83 -27.75 -1.71
CA GLN A 170 25.64 -26.65 -2.65
C GLN A 170 24.15 -26.47 -2.93
N VAL A 171 23.62 -25.28 -2.61
CA VAL A 171 22.21 -24.93 -2.82
C VAL A 171 22.13 -23.78 -3.83
N PRO A 172 21.67 -24.03 -5.06
CA PRO A 172 21.40 -22.96 -6.02
C PRO A 172 20.26 -22.07 -5.52
N LEU A 173 20.50 -20.77 -5.51
CA LEU A 173 19.55 -19.72 -5.13
C LEU A 173 19.24 -18.84 -6.34
N LYS A 174 17.98 -18.43 -6.46
CA LYS A 174 17.48 -17.40 -7.37
C LYS A 174 17.35 -16.08 -6.60
N VAL A 175 17.78 -15.00 -7.23
CA VAL A 175 17.68 -13.63 -6.70
C VAL A 175 16.81 -12.80 -7.64
N SER A 176 15.61 -12.48 -7.18
CA SER A 176 14.66 -11.63 -7.89
C SER A 176 14.84 -10.19 -7.39
N ARG A 177 15.14 -9.25 -8.29
CA ARG A 177 15.25 -7.82 -7.99
C ARG A 177 14.15 -7.05 -8.69
N ARG A 178 13.46 -6.19 -7.95
CA ARG A 178 12.34 -5.35 -8.40
C ARG A 178 12.71 -3.91 -8.02
N GLY A 179 12.85 -3.05 -9.02
CA GLY A 179 13.29 -1.67 -8.82
C GLY A 179 14.81 -1.48 -8.87
N GLU A 180 15.28 -0.35 -8.34
CA GLU A 180 16.66 0.14 -8.52
C GLU A 180 17.59 -0.33 -7.36
N PHE A 181 17.73 -1.66 -7.21
CA PHE A 181 18.57 -2.30 -6.19
C PHE A 181 19.74 -3.08 -6.82
N ASN A 182 20.68 -2.35 -7.44
CA ASN A 182 21.76 -2.93 -8.26
C ASN A 182 23.10 -3.12 -7.52
N ALA A 183 23.14 -2.89 -6.20
CA ALA A 183 24.34 -3.12 -5.41
C ALA A 183 24.61 -4.63 -5.19
N SER A 184 25.87 -5.01 -5.05
CA SER A 184 26.28 -6.37 -4.69
C SER A 184 25.67 -6.78 -3.35
N LEU A 185 25.21 -8.02 -3.23
CA LEU A 185 24.65 -8.55 -1.98
C LEU A 185 25.69 -9.39 -1.27
N LYS A 186 25.88 -9.15 0.03
CA LYS A 186 26.68 -10.02 0.90
C LYS A 186 25.75 -10.91 1.70
N LEU A 187 25.61 -12.16 1.29
CA LEU A 187 24.72 -13.12 1.91
C LEU A 187 25.41 -13.77 3.11
N LYS A 188 24.76 -13.70 4.27
CA LYS A 188 25.16 -14.37 5.51
C LYS A 188 24.22 -15.52 5.79
N PRO A 189 24.71 -16.75 5.99
CA PRO A 189 23.87 -17.84 6.47
C PRO A 189 23.21 -17.50 7.81
N LEU A 190 21.95 -17.89 7.94
CA LEU A 190 21.15 -17.89 9.15
C LEU A 190 20.69 -19.33 9.36
N GLY A 191 20.94 -19.91 10.53
CA GLY A 191 20.75 -21.34 10.73
C GLY A 191 21.15 -21.83 12.13
N PRO A 192 20.86 -23.10 12.45
CA PRO A 192 21.38 -23.75 13.64
C PRO A 192 22.89 -24.00 13.54
N GLY A 193 23.51 -24.34 14.67
CA GLY A 193 24.94 -24.61 14.77
C GLY A 193 25.73 -23.31 14.93
N THR A 194 26.83 -23.17 14.19
CA THR A 194 27.70 -21.98 14.20
C THR A 194 27.75 -21.30 12.84
N PRO A 195 26.64 -20.68 12.37
CA PRO A 195 26.57 -20.03 11.07
C PRO A 195 27.58 -18.88 10.92
N GLU A 196 28.03 -18.26 12.02
CA GLU A 196 29.06 -17.21 12.03
C GLU A 196 30.45 -17.72 11.61
N ALA A 197 30.67 -19.04 11.66
CA ALA A 197 31.90 -19.67 11.17
C ALA A 197 31.94 -19.75 9.64
N LEU A 198 30.80 -19.58 8.96
CA LEU A 198 30.72 -19.56 7.51
C LEU A 198 31.06 -18.18 6.96
N LYS A 199 31.80 -18.13 5.85
CA LYS A 199 32.13 -16.88 5.15
C LYS A 199 30.89 -16.29 4.49
N GLU A 200 30.87 -14.97 4.34
CA GLU A 200 29.86 -14.27 3.55
C GLU A 200 29.98 -14.67 2.06
N PHE A 201 28.84 -14.79 1.38
CA PHE A 201 28.78 -15.08 -0.06
C PHE A 201 28.46 -13.80 -0.81
N GLU A 202 29.33 -13.40 -1.72
CA GLU A 202 29.09 -12.22 -2.57
C GLU A 202 28.27 -12.60 -3.80
N VAL A 203 27.21 -11.84 -4.04
CA VAL A 203 26.39 -11.89 -5.25
C VAL A 203 26.59 -10.57 -5.98
N ASP A 204 27.07 -10.64 -7.22
CA ASP A 204 27.17 -9.45 -8.06
C ASP A 204 25.82 -8.76 -8.23
N GLY A 205 25.83 -7.43 -8.37
CA GLY A 205 24.65 -6.59 -8.45
C GLY A 205 23.64 -6.99 -9.53
N LYS A 206 24.09 -7.66 -10.61
CA LYS A 206 23.23 -8.12 -11.71
C LYS A 206 22.94 -9.63 -11.70
N ALA A 207 23.58 -10.39 -10.81
CA ALA A 207 23.45 -11.84 -10.80
C ALA A 207 22.05 -12.26 -10.33
N THR A 208 21.30 -12.97 -11.18
CA THR A 208 19.98 -13.52 -10.84
C THR A 208 20.04 -14.90 -10.19
N ASN A 209 21.23 -15.50 -10.15
CA ASN A 209 21.46 -16.81 -9.55
C ASN A 209 22.79 -16.80 -8.79
N VAL A 210 22.87 -17.55 -7.70
CA VAL A 210 24.09 -17.80 -6.93
C VAL A 210 24.03 -19.20 -6.31
N THR A 211 25.18 -19.85 -6.09
CA THR A 211 25.21 -21.12 -5.35
C THR A 211 25.70 -20.87 -3.93
N LEU A 212 24.84 -21.13 -2.95
CA LEU A 212 25.19 -21.10 -1.53
C LEU A 212 25.93 -22.39 -1.17
N ALA A 213 27.11 -22.28 -0.55
CA ALA A 213 27.84 -23.43 -0.04
C ALA A 213 27.72 -23.51 1.49
N LEU A 214 27.06 -24.53 2.02
CA LEU A 214 26.98 -24.78 3.45
C LEU A 214 28.01 -25.84 3.84
N ASP A 215 28.95 -25.48 4.73
CA ASP A 215 29.97 -26.39 5.24
C ASP A 215 29.51 -26.98 6.59
N PHE A 216 29.05 -28.24 6.57
CA PHE A 216 28.50 -28.88 7.77
C PHE A 216 29.58 -29.26 8.79
N ALA A 217 30.86 -29.33 8.39
CA ALA A 217 31.95 -29.51 9.34
C ALA A 217 32.17 -28.23 10.16
N ALA A 218 32.08 -27.07 9.51
CA ALA A 218 32.15 -25.78 10.19
C ALA A 218 30.92 -25.49 11.07
N LEU A 219 29.74 -25.96 10.67
CA LEU A 219 28.48 -25.78 11.41
C LEU A 219 28.35 -26.69 12.65
N LYS A 220 29.10 -27.79 12.72
CA LYS A 220 29.11 -28.76 13.84
C LYS A 220 27.71 -29.27 14.21
N LEU A 221 26.93 -29.62 13.20
CA LEU A 221 25.58 -30.15 13.37
C LEU A 221 25.58 -31.68 13.45
N ALA A 222 24.74 -32.22 14.31
CA ALA A 222 24.47 -33.65 14.37
C ALA A 222 23.62 -34.09 13.16
N PRO A 223 23.47 -35.40 12.91
CA PRO A 223 22.44 -35.88 11.99
C PRO A 223 21.04 -35.45 12.45
N GLY A 224 20.22 -34.93 11.54
CA GLY A 224 18.94 -34.31 11.86
C GLY A 224 18.34 -33.52 10.70
N SER A 225 17.17 -32.91 10.93
CA SER A 225 16.55 -32.00 9.96
C SER A 225 16.69 -30.56 10.45
N TYR A 226 17.14 -29.68 9.58
CA TYR A 226 17.49 -28.31 9.92
C TYR A 226 16.92 -27.33 8.90
N LEU A 227 16.65 -26.11 9.37
CA LEU A 227 16.21 -25.01 8.55
C LEU A 227 17.31 -23.95 8.47
N PHE A 228 17.63 -23.56 7.24
CA PHE A 228 18.54 -22.46 6.97
C PHE A 228 17.82 -21.35 6.20
N ALA A 229 18.36 -20.15 6.27
CA ALA A 229 18.09 -19.05 5.35
C ALA A 229 19.39 -18.29 5.10
N VAL A 230 19.35 -17.31 4.21
CA VAL A 230 20.40 -16.29 4.12
C VAL A 230 19.81 -14.94 4.45
N GLN A 231 20.60 -14.08 5.08
CA GLN A 231 20.27 -12.69 5.34
C GLN A 231 21.27 -11.78 4.63
N THR A 232 20.81 -10.63 4.17
CA THR A 232 21.67 -9.58 3.60
C THR A 232 21.09 -8.21 3.86
N GLN A 233 21.94 -7.19 3.74
CA GLN A 233 21.56 -5.79 3.82
C GLN A 233 22.09 -5.10 2.58
N THR A 234 21.26 -4.27 1.96
CA THR A 234 21.64 -3.51 0.76
C THR A 234 20.96 -2.15 0.73
N THR A 235 21.54 -1.22 -0.02
CA THR A 235 20.95 0.09 -0.28
C THR A 235 20.42 0.15 -1.71
N GLY A 236 19.38 0.94 -1.92
CA GLY A 236 18.86 1.21 -3.25
C GLY A 236 17.72 2.21 -3.20
N LYS A 237 17.15 2.50 -4.37
CA LYS A 237 16.08 3.48 -4.46
C LYS A 237 14.72 2.82 -4.39
N TYR A 238 13.94 3.23 -3.41
CA TYR A 238 12.55 2.83 -3.23
C TYR A 238 11.61 3.98 -3.60
N ARG A 239 10.49 3.64 -4.25
CA ARG A 239 9.42 4.59 -4.57
C ARG A 239 8.16 4.14 -3.86
N ASN A 240 7.62 4.99 -2.99
CA ASN A 240 6.41 4.66 -2.25
C ASN A 240 5.16 4.92 -3.10
N ASN A 241 4.42 3.86 -3.42
CA ASN A 241 3.14 3.91 -4.13
C ASN A 241 3.15 4.73 -5.45
N PRO A 242 4.01 4.37 -6.42
CA PRO A 242 4.11 5.08 -7.70
C PRO A 242 2.82 4.98 -8.55
N GLU A 243 2.04 3.92 -8.39
CA GLU A 243 0.77 3.74 -9.11
C GLU A 243 -0.28 4.76 -8.69
N ALA A 244 -0.39 5.06 -7.38
CA ALA A 244 -1.29 6.11 -6.92
C ALA A 244 -0.89 7.50 -7.43
N ALA A 245 0.41 7.78 -7.58
CA ALA A 245 0.88 9.02 -8.19
C ALA A 245 0.45 9.12 -9.66
N ALA A 246 0.61 8.04 -10.43
CA ALA A 246 0.17 7.98 -11.81
C ALA A 246 -1.35 8.15 -11.96
N PHE A 247 -2.13 7.50 -11.09
CA PHE A 247 -3.59 7.64 -11.07
C PHE A 247 -4.04 9.06 -10.72
N ALA A 248 -3.43 9.67 -9.70
CA ALA A 248 -3.75 11.03 -9.30
C ALA A 248 -3.38 12.06 -10.39
N GLU A 249 -2.26 11.86 -11.09
CA GLU A 249 -1.88 12.69 -12.24
C GLU A 249 -2.88 12.57 -13.39
N ALA A 250 -3.35 11.36 -13.70
CA ALA A 250 -4.37 11.14 -14.72
C ALA A 250 -5.69 11.84 -14.35
N ALA A 251 -6.14 11.70 -13.11
CA ALA A 251 -7.35 12.37 -12.60
C ALA A 251 -7.21 13.91 -12.65
N ALA A 252 -6.04 14.46 -12.29
CA ALA A 252 -5.78 15.90 -12.40
C ALA A 252 -5.89 16.39 -13.84
N LYS A 253 -5.34 15.65 -14.82
CA LYS A 253 -5.47 15.99 -16.25
C LYS A 253 -6.92 15.98 -16.74
N GLU A 254 -7.72 14.99 -16.33
CA GLU A 254 -9.14 14.93 -16.70
C GLU A 254 -9.94 16.10 -16.11
N THR A 255 -9.72 16.41 -14.84
CA THR A 255 -10.41 17.54 -14.19
C THR A 255 -9.97 18.89 -14.76
N ASP A 256 -8.72 19.04 -15.19
CA ASP A 256 -8.24 20.25 -15.87
C ASP A 256 -8.95 20.45 -17.21
N LYS A 257 -9.05 19.39 -18.02
CA LYS A 257 -9.80 19.42 -19.28
C LYS A 257 -11.27 19.80 -19.06
N LEU A 258 -11.95 19.17 -18.09
CA LEU A 258 -13.35 19.46 -17.78
C LEU A 258 -13.53 20.91 -17.29
N ALA A 259 -12.63 21.40 -16.45
CA ALA A 259 -12.67 22.79 -15.98
C ALA A 259 -12.48 23.78 -17.13
N ALA A 260 -11.60 23.50 -18.08
CA ALA A 260 -11.41 24.32 -19.27
C ALA A 260 -12.67 24.34 -20.16
N GLU A 261 -13.28 23.18 -20.40
CA GLU A 261 -14.51 23.04 -21.19
C GLU A 261 -15.69 23.80 -20.55
N LEU A 262 -15.91 23.62 -19.25
CA LEU A 262 -17.00 24.32 -18.55
C LEU A 262 -16.74 25.82 -18.41
N THR A 263 -15.49 26.25 -18.30
CA THR A 263 -15.13 27.68 -18.34
C THR A 263 -15.42 28.28 -19.71
N ALA A 264 -15.14 27.56 -20.80
CA ALA A 264 -15.49 27.98 -22.15
C ALA A 264 -17.02 28.06 -22.34
N ALA A 265 -17.76 27.05 -21.87
CA ALA A 265 -19.22 27.06 -21.90
C ALA A 265 -19.83 28.22 -21.10
N ALA A 266 -19.27 28.55 -19.93
CA ALA A 266 -19.70 29.71 -19.15
C ALA A 266 -19.45 31.04 -19.87
N LYS A 267 -18.29 31.18 -20.53
CA LYS A 267 -18.00 32.37 -21.36
C LYS A 267 -18.97 32.50 -22.54
N GLN A 268 -19.30 31.39 -23.20
CA GLN A 268 -20.28 31.38 -24.28
C GLN A 268 -21.68 31.78 -23.78
N ALA A 269 -22.15 31.19 -22.68
CA ALA A 269 -23.46 31.52 -22.10
C ALA A 269 -23.55 32.99 -21.66
N ALA A 270 -22.47 33.57 -21.13
CA ALA A 270 -22.40 34.99 -20.80
C ALA A 270 -22.48 35.89 -22.05
N ALA A 271 -21.86 35.48 -23.17
CA ALA A 271 -21.96 36.19 -24.44
C ALA A 271 -23.40 36.15 -25.01
N GLU A 272 -24.07 34.99 -24.91
CA GLU A 272 -25.46 34.81 -25.32
C GLU A 272 -26.42 35.67 -24.46
N LEU A 273 -26.19 35.76 -23.15
CA LEU A 273 -26.94 36.66 -22.26
C LEU A 273 -26.75 38.13 -22.67
N ASN A 274 -25.52 38.55 -22.95
CA ASN A 274 -25.25 39.91 -23.40
C ASN A 274 -25.97 40.24 -24.72
N GLN A 275 -26.02 39.29 -25.66
CA GLN A 275 -26.75 39.45 -26.91
C GLN A 275 -28.27 39.52 -26.68
N ALA A 276 -28.83 38.60 -25.90
CA ALA A 276 -30.26 38.59 -25.57
C ALA A 276 -30.67 39.88 -24.82
N GLY A 277 -29.80 40.39 -23.95
CA GLY A 277 -29.97 41.68 -23.27
C GLY A 277 -30.11 42.85 -24.24
N LYS A 278 -29.20 42.95 -25.22
CA LYS A 278 -29.28 43.98 -26.27
C LYS A 278 -30.58 43.90 -27.06
N THR A 279 -30.94 42.71 -27.54
CA THR A 279 -32.18 42.48 -28.30
C THR A 279 -33.43 42.83 -27.49
N ALA A 280 -33.46 42.51 -26.19
CA ALA A 280 -34.57 42.88 -25.31
C ALA A 280 -34.70 44.40 -25.16
N THR A 281 -33.59 45.12 -24.96
CA THR A 281 -33.59 46.60 -24.85
C THR A 281 -34.03 47.28 -26.14
N GLU A 282 -33.56 46.81 -27.29
CA GLU A 282 -33.99 47.31 -28.61
C GLU A 282 -35.49 47.08 -28.83
N ALA A 283 -35.99 45.88 -28.52
CA ALA A 283 -37.40 45.54 -28.68
C ALA A 283 -38.31 46.32 -27.71
N GLU A 284 -37.89 46.54 -26.47
CA GLU A 284 -38.60 47.39 -25.51
C GLU A 284 -38.67 48.85 -25.98
N THR A 285 -37.58 49.38 -26.52
CA THR A 285 -37.52 50.75 -27.06
C THR A 285 -38.47 50.91 -28.26
N ALA A 286 -38.49 49.93 -29.17
CA ALA A 286 -39.42 49.91 -30.30
C ALA A 286 -40.89 49.81 -29.85
N ALA A 287 -41.19 48.99 -28.84
CA ALA A 287 -42.53 48.87 -28.28
C ALA A 287 -43.02 50.17 -27.63
N LYS A 288 -42.17 50.85 -26.86
CA LYS A 288 -42.48 52.17 -26.28
C LYS A 288 -42.79 53.21 -27.35
N SER A 289 -41.96 53.29 -28.39
CA SER A 289 -42.18 54.21 -29.51
C SER A 289 -43.47 53.90 -30.29
N ALA A 290 -43.79 52.62 -30.51
CA ALA A 290 -45.02 52.22 -31.18
C ALA A 290 -46.27 52.53 -30.33
N ALA A 291 -46.19 52.34 -29.02
CA ALA A 291 -47.27 52.67 -28.09
C ALA A 291 -47.55 54.18 -28.04
N GLU A 292 -46.50 55.02 -28.05
CA GLU A 292 -46.64 56.48 -28.15
C GLU A 292 -47.37 56.90 -29.44
N LYS A 293 -46.98 56.33 -30.59
CA LYS A 293 -47.64 56.59 -31.88
C LYS A 293 -49.11 56.17 -31.89
N LEU A 294 -49.43 55.02 -31.29
CA LEU A 294 -50.81 54.56 -31.13
C LEU A 294 -51.62 55.53 -30.25
N ALA A 295 -51.05 56.01 -29.15
CA ALA A 295 -51.72 56.98 -28.27
C ALA A 295 -52.05 58.29 -29.01
N VAL A 296 -51.14 58.77 -29.85
CA VAL A 296 -51.36 59.94 -30.70
C VAL A 296 -52.48 59.68 -31.73
N ALA A 297 -52.44 58.55 -32.44
CA ALA A 297 -53.44 58.19 -33.45
C ALA A 297 -54.84 58.00 -32.86
N ARG A 298 -54.95 57.38 -31.67
CA ARG A 298 -56.23 57.24 -30.94
C ARG A 298 -56.82 58.59 -30.57
N LYS A 299 -56.00 59.50 -30.03
CA LYS A 299 -56.42 60.85 -29.65
C LYS A 299 -56.88 61.68 -30.86
N ALA A 300 -56.24 61.52 -32.01
CA ALA A 300 -56.65 62.18 -33.25
C ALA A 300 -58.01 61.63 -33.76
N PHE A 301 -58.20 60.31 -33.75
CA PHE A 301 -59.47 59.68 -34.14
C PHE A 301 -60.64 60.07 -33.20
N GLU A 302 -60.41 60.17 -31.89
CA GLU A 302 -61.42 60.61 -30.91
C GLU A 302 -61.97 62.02 -31.21
N GLN A 303 -61.16 62.90 -31.79
CA GLN A 303 -61.57 64.26 -32.16
C GLN A 303 -62.43 64.29 -33.43
N SER A 304 -62.42 63.24 -34.26
CA SER A 304 -63.16 63.17 -35.53
C SER A 304 -63.52 61.71 -35.87
N PRO A 305 -64.55 61.13 -35.21
CA PRO A 305 -64.82 59.68 -35.25
C PRO A 305 -65.31 59.13 -36.60
N ASN A 306 -65.76 60.00 -37.51
CA ASN A 306 -66.30 59.61 -38.82
C ASN A 306 -65.27 59.77 -39.97
N ASP A 307 -64.02 60.11 -39.65
CA ASP A 307 -62.96 60.24 -40.65
C ASP A 307 -62.31 58.86 -40.93
N GLU A 308 -62.58 58.33 -42.12
CA GLU A 308 -62.08 57.01 -42.55
C GLU A 308 -60.55 56.92 -42.58
N LYS A 309 -59.85 58.04 -42.83
CA LYS A 309 -58.38 58.06 -42.86
C LYS A 309 -57.81 57.97 -41.45
N LEU A 310 -58.38 58.70 -40.49
CA LEU A 310 -57.99 58.61 -39.08
C LEU A 310 -58.30 57.24 -38.48
N ALA A 311 -59.37 56.58 -38.92
CA ALA A 311 -59.68 55.19 -38.56
C ALA A 311 -58.59 54.22 -39.06
N ALA A 312 -58.19 54.33 -40.33
CA ALA A 312 -57.14 53.50 -40.92
C ALA A 312 -55.75 53.73 -40.28
N ASP A 313 -55.41 54.98 -39.96
CA ASP A 313 -54.17 55.33 -39.26
C ASP A 313 -54.14 54.77 -37.83
N ARG A 314 -55.27 54.83 -37.11
CA ARG A 314 -55.42 54.18 -35.79
C ARG A 314 -55.20 52.68 -35.89
N ASP A 315 -55.87 51.99 -36.81
CA ASP A 315 -55.79 50.53 -36.94
C ASP A 315 -54.39 50.06 -37.34
N THR A 316 -53.72 50.81 -38.20
CA THR A 316 -52.32 50.56 -38.57
C THR A 316 -51.38 50.76 -37.37
N ALA A 317 -51.57 51.83 -36.60
CA ALA A 317 -50.79 52.08 -35.39
C ALA A 317 -51.06 51.01 -34.31
N ASP A 318 -52.30 50.52 -34.20
CA ASP A 318 -52.70 49.50 -33.23
C ASP A 318 -52.04 48.17 -33.56
N LYS A 319 -52.10 47.75 -34.82
CA LYS A 319 -51.39 46.58 -35.34
C LYS A 319 -49.88 46.68 -35.05
N THR A 320 -49.26 47.80 -35.40
CA THR A 320 -47.82 48.02 -35.20
C THR A 320 -47.43 47.97 -33.72
N ALA A 321 -48.26 48.54 -32.84
CA ALA A 321 -48.05 48.49 -31.39
C ALA A 321 -48.22 47.07 -30.83
N THR A 322 -49.21 46.30 -31.28
CA THR A 322 -49.39 44.90 -30.85
C THR A 322 -48.24 44.01 -31.29
N GLU A 323 -47.74 44.14 -32.52
CA GLU A 323 -46.59 43.37 -33.03
C GLU A 323 -45.30 43.74 -32.27
N ALA A 324 -45.07 45.03 -32.01
CA ALA A 324 -43.90 45.48 -31.24
C ALA A 324 -43.95 45.02 -29.78
N ALA A 325 -45.13 45.05 -29.15
CA ALA A 325 -45.34 44.54 -27.79
C ALA A 325 -45.11 43.03 -27.70
N ALA A 326 -45.61 42.25 -28.66
CA ALA A 326 -45.36 40.81 -28.73
C ALA A 326 -43.87 40.49 -28.89
N LYS A 327 -43.17 41.23 -29.77
CA LYS A 327 -41.71 41.08 -29.97
C LYS A 327 -40.92 41.44 -28.71
N SER A 328 -41.31 42.50 -27.99
CA SER A 328 -40.69 42.88 -26.72
C SER A 328 -40.87 41.80 -25.66
N LYS A 329 -42.07 41.25 -25.52
CA LYS A 329 -42.35 40.16 -24.57
C LYS A 329 -41.51 38.90 -24.88
N SER A 330 -41.46 38.50 -26.15
CA SER A 330 -40.65 37.35 -26.58
C SER A 330 -39.15 37.58 -26.33
N ALA A 331 -38.62 38.77 -26.63
CA ALA A 331 -37.21 39.09 -26.37
C ALA A 331 -36.88 39.10 -24.86
N ALA A 332 -37.82 39.55 -24.02
CA ALA A 332 -37.67 39.50 -22.56
C ALA A 332 -37.62 38.05 -22.03
N GLU A 333 -38.45 37.15 -22.54
CA GLU A 333 -38.43 35.73 -22.19
C GLU A 333 -37.10 35.06 -22.58
N VAL A 334 -36.57 35.36 -23.77
CA VAL A 334 -35.25 34.87 -24.21
C VAL A 334 -34.12 35.38 -23.29
N ARG A 335 -34.17 36.65 -22.87
CA ARG A 335 -33.20 37.19 -21.91
C ARG A 335 -33.24 36.45 -20.57
N VAL A 336 -34.42 36.19 -20.02
CA VAL A 336 -34.58 35.45 -18.76
C VAL A 336 -34.04 34.02 -18.87
N ALA A 337 -34.29 33.35 -20.00
CA ALA A 337 -33.74 32.02 -20.26
C ALA A 337 -32.20 32.04 -20.35
N ALA A 338 -31.63 33.01 -21.06
CA ALA A 338 -30.18 33.19 -21.17
C ALA A 338 -29.53 33.53 -19.82
N GLU A 339 -30.21 34.29 -18.96
CA GLU A 339 -29.73 34.63 -17.61
C GLU A 339 -29.61 33.38 -16.74
N LYS A 340 -30.66 32.54 -16.74
CA LYS A 340 -30.64 31.26 -16.03
C LYS A 340 -29.57 30.31 -16.58
N ALA A 341 -29.40 30.25 -17.89
CA ALA A 341 -28.37 29.42 -18.52
C ALA A 341 -26.95 29.89 -18.16
N SER A 342 -26.70 31.20 -18.20
CA SER A 342 -25.43 31.81 -17.80
C SER A 342 -25.11 31.52 -16.34
N ALA A 343 -26.07 31.72 -15.43
CA ALA A 343 -25.88 31.44 -14.00
C ALA A 343 -25.57 29.96 -13.73
N ALA A 344 -26.27 29.04 -14.41
CA ALA A 344 -26.02 27.60 -14.27
C ALA A 344 -24.65 27.18 -14.83
N ALA A 345 -24.24 27.75 -15.98
CA ALA A 345 -22.94 27.47 -16.57
C ALA A 345 -21.80 28.01 -15.69
N GLU A 346 -21.96 29.21 -15.12
CA GLU A 346 -20.99 29.80 -14.19
C GLU A 346 -20.84 28.96 -12.91
N ALA A 347 -21.94 28.47 -12.35
CA ALA A 347 -21.92 27.58 -11.18
C ALA A 347 -21.15 26.28 -11.47
N LYS A 348 -21.41 25.64 -12.62
CA LYS A 348 -20.69 24.44 -13.05
C LYS A 348 -19.21 24.69 -13.29
N ALA A 349 -18.85 25.83 -13.89
CA ALA A 349 -17.46 26.21 -14.09
C ALA A 349 -16.71 26.39 -12.76
N LYS A 350 -17.34 27.06 -11.78
CA LYS A 350 -16.78 27.23 -10.42
C LYS A 350 -16.58 25.89 -9.71
N GLU A 351 -17.55 24.98 -9.78
CA GLU A 351 -17.44 23.64 -9.19
C GLU A 351 -16.31 22.83 -9.84
N ALA A 352 -16.20 22.86 -11.18
CA ALA A 352 -15.14 22.17 -11.89
C ALA A 352 -13.76 22.75 -11.59
N GLN A 353 -13.63 24.07 -11.44
CA GLN A 353 -12.39 24.73 -11.03
C GLN A 353 -11.96 24.29 -9.63
N ALA A 354 -12.89 24.21 -8.67
CA ALA A 354 -12.60 23.70 -7.33
C ALA A 354 -12.17 22.22 -7.34
N LYS A 355 -12.81 21.38 -8.18
CA LYS A 355 -12.42 19.97 -8.36
C LYS A 355 -11.03 19.85 -8.97
N LYS A 356 -10.71 20.65 -9.99
CA LYS A 356 -9.38 20.73 -10.60
C LYS A 356 -8.32 21.07 -9.54
N GLU A 357 -8.53 22.12 -8.75
CA GLU A 357 -7.58 22.54 -7.72
C GLU A 357 -7.31 21.42 -6.69
N LYS A 358 -8.37 20.74 -6.24
CA LYS A 358 -8.25 19.59 -5.33
C LYS A 358 -7.50 18.42 -5.98
N ALA A 359 -7.81 18.07 -7.22
CA ALA A 359 -7.16 16.98 -7.94
C ALA A 359 -5.67 17.27 -8.17
N THR A 360 -5.33 18.49 -8.58
CA THR A 360 -3.93 18.93 -8.74
C THR A 360 -3.16 18.87 -7.43
N ALA A 361 -3.76 19.30 -6.31
CA ALA A 361 -3.13 19.21 -5.00
C ALA A 361 -2.87 17.75 -4.57
N LEU A 362 -3.83 16.85 -4.81
CA LEU A 362 -3.68 15.41 -4.55
C LEU A 362 -2.59 14.78 -5.43
N ALA A 363 -2.54 15.14 -6.72
CA ALA A 363 -1.51 14.69 -7.64
C ALA A 363 -0.11 15.12 -7.19
N ALA A 364 0.05 16.39 -6.78
CA ALA A 364 1.32 16.89 -6.25
C ALA A 364 1.75 16.14 -4.98
N GLN A 365 0.84 15.94 -4.03
CA GLN A 365 1.14 15.18 -2.79
C GLN A 365 1.51 13.72 -3.08
N ALA A 366 0.81 13.07 -4.01
CA ALA A 366 1.11 11.70 -4.41
C ALA A 366 2.47 11.61 -5.13
N ALA A 367 2.78 12.55 -6.03
CA ALA A 367 4.06 12.63 -6.72
C ALA A 367 5.22 12.86 -5.75
N GLU A 368 5.07 13.75 -4.76
CA GLU A 368 6.06 13.96 -3.70
C GLU A 368 6.34 12.68 -2.91
N LYS A 369 5.28 11.93 -2.53
CA LYS A 369 5.42 10.64 -1.83
C LYS A 369 6.08 9.56 -2.69
N ALA A 370 5.87 9.57 -3.99
CA ALA A 370 6.41 8.60 -4.93
C ALA A 370 7.85 8.90 -5.39
N LYS A 371 8.45 10.02 -4.94
CA LYS A 371 9.84 10.33 -5.25
C LYS A 371 10.77 9.19 -4.79
N PRO A 372 11.78 8.83 -5.60
CA PRO A 372 12.78 7.84 -5.19
C PRO A 372 13.52 8.32 -3.94
N GLN A 373 13.55 7.47 -2.92
CA GLN A 373 14.33 7.69 -1.70
C GLN A 373 15.34 6.57 -1.55
N ASP A 374 16.55 6.92 -1.12
CA ASP A 374 17.56 5.94 -0.76
C ASP A 374 17.13 5.25 0.54
N VAL A 375 16.95 3.94 0.47
CA VAL A 375 16.58 3.12 1.62
C VAL A 375 17.59 2.01 1.81
N THR A 376 17.75 1.60 3.07
CA THR A 376 18.45 0.37 3.43
C THR A 376 17.41 -0.71 3.61
N LEU A 377 17.57 -1.82 2.89
CA LEU A 377 16.72 -3.00 3.02
C LEU A 377 17.49 -4.12 3.72
N HIS A 378 16.79 -4.84 4.58
CA HIS A 378 17.21 -6.13 5.07
C HIS A 378 16.38 -7.21 4.39
N VAL A 379 17.06 -8.21 3.84
CA VAL A 379 16.43 -9.24 3.03
C VAL A 379 16.79 -10.59 3.61
N HIS A 380 15.79 -11.45 3.81
CA HIS A 380 15.98 -12.84 4.15
C HIS A 380 15.48 -13.71 2.98
N SER A 381 16.16 -14.83 2.75
CA SER A 381 15.66 -15.80 1.78
C SER A 381 14.48 -16.58 2.30
N VAL A 382 13.72 -17.14 1.36
CA VAL A 382 12.81 -18.26 1.63
C VAL A 382 13.60 -19.40 2.31
N PRO A 383 12.96 -20.20 3.18
CA PRO A 383 13.64 -21.23 3.95
C PRO A 383 14.26 -22.34 3.08
N ILE A 384 15.41 -22.82 3.51
CA ILE A 384 16.17 -23.93 2.91
C ILE A 384 16.10 -25.11 3.88
N LYS A 385 15.36 -26.16 3.51
CA LYS A 385 15.23 -27.38 4.32
C LYS A 385 16.41 -28.30 4.04
N VAL A 386 17.15 -28.68 5.07
CA VAL A 386 18.29 -29.59 4.93
C VAL A 386 18.13 -30.78 5.87
N ARG A 387 18.40 -31.99 5.37
CA ARG A 387 18.51 -33.21 6.17
C ARG A 387 19.96 -33.67 6.18
N VAL A 388 20.53 -33.76 7.38
CA VAL A 388 21.88 -34.24 7.62
C VAL A 388 21.83 -35.73 7.97
N THR A 389 22.44 -36.57 7.16
CA THR A 389 22.54 -38.02 7.40
C THR A 389 23.84 -38.36 8.13
N PRO A 390 23.89 -39.44 8.92
CA PRO A 390 25.14 -39.92 9.53
C PRO A 390 26.21 -40.23 8.48
N VAL A 391 27.48 -40.13 8.86
CA VAL A 391 28.57 -40.72 8.07
C VAL A 391 28.43 -42.23 8.17
N GLU A 392 28.21 -42.92 7.05
CA GLU A 392 28.18 -44.37 7.01
C GLU A 392 29.57 -44.89 7.43
N GLN A 393 29.68 -45.39 8.67
CA GLN A 393 30.92 -46.03 9.10
C GLN A 393 31.05 -47.32 8.31
N ALA A 394 32.09 -47.42 7.49
CA ALA A 394 32.46 -48.67 6.83
C ALA A 394 32.50 -49.77 7.90
N LYS A 395 31.60 -50.75 7.79
CA LYS A 395 31.69 -51.98 8.57
C LYS A 395 33.06 -52.57 8.30
N SER A 396 33.96 -52.50 9.28
CA SER A 396 35.21 -53.24 9.29
C SER A 396 34.88 -54.68 8.93
N LYS A 397 35.40 -55.12 7.78
CA LYS A 397 35.46 -56.53 7.43
C LYS A 397 36.50 -57.23 8.29
#